data_AF-A0A1D6Q1S8-F1
#
_entry.id   AF-A0A1D6Q1S8-F1
#
_cell.length_a   1.000
_cell.length_b   1.000
_cell.length_c   1.000
_cell.angle_alpha   90.00
_cell.angle_beta   90.00
_cell.angle_gamma   90.00
#
_symmetry.space_group_name_H-M   'P 1'
#
loop_
_entity.id
_entity.type
_entity.pdbx_description
1 polymer ?
#
loop_
_entity_poly.entity_id
_entity_poly.type
_entity_poly.pdbx_seq_one_letter_code
_entity_poly.pdbx_strand_id
1 'polypeptide(L)'
;MVGRRRVALDLCGVRHTSISKLATGLSGFIAQKRRTVCVLKLSEVRLGNGDGYQHGQCWRDVYDAICQARRLIYIIGWSMFHTIHLVRDGHDDMALGDLLRRKSQEGVQVLLLVWDDPTSRRLLGIKMEGYMGTRDEETRRFFKHSSVQILLCPRSAGKRHSWVKQQETGTILTHHQKTVILDADAGNHRRKIVAFMGGLDLCGGRYDTPKHTLFRTLQTFHKEDYYNPNFAVEDARGPREPWHDLHSKIDGPEAYDVLKNFEERWLKASKRSAAKKLSKLSRSHNDSLLWINKIPDIIAIDDEIYSNDDDPERWDVQNLVCGKNVLIDMSVHTAYVNAIRGAQHFIYIENQYFLGSSFNWDSHRDVGEHKNLLLPYDHLKFPKFRTVKYSTLQVLII
;
A
#
# COMPACT_ATOMS: atom_id res chain seq x y z
N MET A 1 36.73 33.19 7.20
CA MET A 1 36.51 31.92 7.93
C MET A 1 35.42 32.14 8.97
N VAL A 2 34.17 31.81 8.63
CA VAL A 2 33.06 31.76 9.58
C VAL A 2 32.37 30.43 9.31
N GLY A 3 32.58 29.47 10.21
CA GLY A 3 32.06 28.12 10.09
C GLY A 3 30.54 28.11 10.18
N ARG A 4 29.89 27.64 9.11
CA ARG A 4 28.49 27.23 9.16
C ARG A 4 28.40 25.97 10.03
N ARG A 5 27.99 26.13 11.28
CA ARG A 5 27.53 25.03 12.13
C ARG A 5 26.32 24.39 11.44
N ARG A 6 26.51 23.21 10.84
CA ARG A 6 25.40 22.32 10.48
C ARG A 6 24.78 21.86 11.80
N VAL A 7 23.53 22.24 12.02
CA VAL A 7 22.71 21.61 13.06
C VAL A 7 22.37 20.23 12.53
N ALA A 8 23.16 19.23 12.91
CA ALA A 8 22.76 17.84 12.79
C ALA A 8 21.60 17.64 13.76
N LEU A 9 20.37 17.63 13.24
CA LEU A 9 19.22 17.13 13.98
C LEU A 9 19.38 15.62 14.07
N ASP A 10 19.93 15.19 15.19
CA ASP A 10 20.03 13.81 15.64
C ASP A 10 18.60 13.30 15.93
N LEU A 11 17.82 13.06 14.88
CA LEU A 11 16.52 12.39 14.96
C LEU A 11 16.79 10.91 15.19
N CYS A 12 17.15 10.58 16.44
CA CYS A 12 17.12 9.22 16.95
C CYS A 12 15.71 8.67 16.65
N GLY A 13 15.63 7.70 15.74
CA GLY A 13 14.37 7.17 15.21
C GLY A 13 13.41 6.69 16.29
N VAL A 14 12.18 6.35 15.91
CA VAL A 14 11.14 5.88 16.83
C VAL A 14 11.69 4.75 17.71
N ARG A 15 11.95 5.04 18.99
CA ARG A 15 12.29 4.01 19.96
C ARG A 15 11.07 3.08 20.09
N HIS A 16 11.32 1.77 20.05
CA HIS A 16 10.34 0.67 20.10
C HIS A 16 9.75 0.14 18.77
N THR A 17 10.32 0.46 17.60
CA THR A 17 10.13 -0.38 16.40
C THR A 17 11.19 -1.50 16.37
N SER A 18 10.77 -2.73 16.10
CA SER A 18 11.69 -3.87 16.00
C SER A 18 12.34 -3.90 14.62
N ILE A 19 13.29 -2.99 14.38
CA ILE A 19 14.28 -3.19 13.34
C ILE A 19 15.25 -4.25 13.87
N SER A 20 15.42 -5.34 13.12
CA SER A 20 16.45 -6.33 13.44
C SER A 20 17.81 -5.64 13.42
N LYS A 21 18.42 -5.50 14.60
CA LYS A 21 19.84 -5.24 14.80
C LYS A 21 20.67 -6.29 14.05
N LEU A 22 20.94 -6.04 12.78
CA LEU A 22 22.03 -6.63 12.01
C LEU A 22 22.87 -5.50 11.40
N ALA A 23 23.20 -4.52 12.23
CA ALA A 23 24.30 -3.57 12.04
C ALA A 23 24.58 -2.93 13.40
N THR A 24 25.37 -3.61 14.23
CA THR A 24 25.95 -2.98 15.41
C THR A 24 26.91 -1.90 14.95
N GLY A 25 26.50 -0.65 15.11
CA GLY A 25 27.33 0.53 14.87
C GLY A 25 27.07 1.16 13.51
N LEU A 26 26.07 2.04 13.43
CA LEU A 26 26.10 3.34 12.74
C LEU A 26 24.69 3.95 12.76
N SER A 27 24.66 5.26 12.93
CA SER A 27 23.48 6.14 13.01
C SER A 27 22.76 6.28 11.67
N GLY A 28 21.43 6.29 11.67
CA GLY A 28 20.60 6.78 10.57
C GLY A 28 20.29 5.73 9.50
N PHE A 29 19.00 5.40 9.33
CA PHE A 29 18.50 4.73 8.13
C PHE A 29 18.15 5.83 7.14
N ILE A 30 18.68 5.75 5.92
CA ILE A 30 18.55 6.83 4.94
C ILE A 30 18.10 6.26 3.60
N ALA A 31 16.90 6.66 3.14
CA ALA A 31 16.29 6.16 1.92
C ALA A 31 16.69 6.98 0.71
N GLN A 32 16.87 6.32 -0.43
CA GLN A 32 16.99 6.98 -1.72
C GLN A 32 15.57 7.19 -2.29
N LYS A 33 15.29 8.42 -2.76
CA LYS A 33 14.10 8.87 -3.51
C LYS A 33 12.72 8.36 -3.06
N ARG A 34 11.98 9.24 -2.38
CA ARG A 34 10.52 9.13 -2.28
C ARG A 34 9.85 10.11 -3.22
N ARG A 35 9.13 9.59 -4.21
CA ARG A 35 8.10 10.39 -4.92
C ARG A 35 6.74 9.99 -4.35
N THR A 36 6.19 10.85 -3.49
CA THR A 36 4.76 10.81 -3.18
C THR A 36 4.04 11.24 -4.44
N VAL A 37 3.20 10.35 -4.96
CA VAL A 37 2.40 10.62 -6.12
C VAL A 37 0.99 10.92 -5.66
N CYS A 38 0.71 12.22 -5.53
CA CYS A 38 -0.62 12.71 -5.18
C CYS A 38 -1.50 12.73 -6.43
N VAL A 39 -2.79 12.48 -6.23
CA VAL A 39 -3.83 12.83 -7.23
C VAL A 39 -4.09 14.35 -7.21
N LEU A 40 -3.31 15.15 -6.46
CA LEU A 40 -3.36 16.61 -6.47
C LEU A 40 -2.31 17.19 -7.42
N LYS A 41 -2.71 18.23 -8.18
CA LYS A 41 -1.80 19.07 -8.96
C LYS A 41 -1.72 20.43 -8.27
N LEU A 42 -0.62 20.67 -7.57
CA LEU A 42 -0.25 21.97 -7.05
C LEU A 42 0.14 22.90 -8.22
N SER A 43 -0.10 24.20 -8.05
CA SER A 43 0.53 25.25 -8.86
C SER A 43 2.06 25.19 -8.73
N GLU A 44 2.81 25.96 -9.52
CA GLU A 44 4.29 25.95 -9.45
C GLU A 44 4.79 26.21 -8.02
N VAL A 45 5.23 25.15 -7.34
CA VAL A 45 5.89 25.23 -6.04
C VAL A 45 7.39 25.18 -6.28
N ARG A 46 8.12 26.20 -5.82
CA ARG A 46 9.59 26.18 -5.84
C ARG A 46 10.11 25.54 -4.56
N LEU A 47 11.05 24.61 -4.70
CA LEU A 47 11.74 23.94 -3.62
C LEU A 47 12.89 24.82 -3.10
N GLY A 48 13.42 24.48 -1.92
CA GLY A 48 14.49 25.27 -1.26
C GLY A 48 15.81 25.35 -2.04
N ASN A 49 16.01 24.46 -3.02
CA ASN A 49 17.14 24.46 -3.94
C ASN A 49 16.90 25.31 -5.22
N GLY A 50 15.72 25.90 -5.37
CA GLY A 50 15.32 26.70 -6.53
C GLY A 50 14.57 25.93 -7.63
N ASP A 51 14.52 24.60 -7.56
CA ASP A 51 13.84 23.78 -8.56
C ASP A 51 12.32 23.82 -8.41
N GLY A 52 11.61 23.57 -9.51
CA GLY A 52 10.15 23.39 -9.48
C GLY A 52 9.78 22.00 -9.00
N TYR A 53 8.78 21.90 -8.11
CA TYR A 53 8.22 20.62 -7.68
C TYR A 53 7.58 19.89 -8.87
N GLN A 54 8.00 18.65 -9.09
CA GLN A 54 7.46 17.79 -10.13
C GLN A 54 6.46 16.81 -9.55
N HIS A 55 5.24 16.82 -10.09
CA HIS A 55 4.20 15.85 -9.72
C HIS A 55 4.50 14.50 -10.38
N GLY A 56 4.39 13.41 -9.61
CA GLY A 56 4.40 12.06 -10.16
C GLY A 56 3.13 11.73 -10.94
N GLN A 57 3.13 10.61 -11.66
CA GLN A 57 1.95 10.11 -12.39
C GLN A 57 1.66 8.67 -11.98
N CYS A 58 0.95 8.47 -10.86
CA CYS A 58 1.01 7.21 -10.09
C CYS A 58 0.71 5.99 -10.97
N TRP A 59 -0.39 6.05 -11.71
CA TRP A 59 -0.83 4.94 -12.54
C TRP A 59 0.11 4.67 -13.71
N ARG A 60 0.69 5.72 -14.31
CA ARG A 60 1.70 5.61 -15.37
C ARG A 60 3.01 5.05 -14.82
N ASP A 61 3.47 5.55 -13.67
CA ASP A 61 4.68 5.07 -13.01
C ASP A 61 4.57 3.58 -12.64
N VAL A 62 3.42 3.14 -12.14
CA VAL A 62 3.15 1.71 -11.87
C VAL A 62 3.09 0.90 -13.16
N TYR A 63 2.42 1.41 -14.20
CA TYR A 63 2.34 0.74 -15.50
C TYR A 63 3.72 0.54 -16.14
N ASP A 64 4.51 1.62 -16.24
CA ASP A 64 5.85 1.59 -16.82
C ASP A 64 6.76 0.64 -16.04
N ALA A 65 6.66 0.65 -14.71
CA ALA A 65 7.42 -0.24 -13.85
C ALA A 65 7.06 -1.72 -14.06
N ILE A 66 5.77 -2.06 -14.23
CA ILE A 66 5.33 -3.43 -14.58
C ILE A 66 5.86 -3.84 -15.95
N CYS A 67 5.78 -2.96 -16.94
CA CYS A 67 6.28 -3.21 -18.30
C CYS A 67 7.79 -3.51 -18.28
N GLN A 68 8.57 -2.75 -17.49
CA GLN A 68 10.03 -2.86 -17.41
C GLN A 68 10.54 -4.00 -16.52
N ALA A 69 9.70 -4.57 -15.66
CA ALA A 69 10.09 -5.66 -14.76
C ALA A 69 10.59 -6.89 -15.56
N ARG A 70 11.66 -7.54 -15.05
CA ARG A 70 12.31 -8.68 -15.72
C ARG A 70 12.43 -9.91 -14.83
N ARG A 71 12.27 -9.77 -13.51
CA ARG A 71 12.50 -10.86 -12.55
C ARG A 71 11.24 -11.15 -11.74
N LEU A 72 10.64 -10.15 -11.11
CA LEU A 72 9.48 -10.32 -10.23
C LEU A 72 8.48 -9.18 -10.31
N ILE A 73 7.21 -9.52 -10.15
CA ILE A 73 6.10 -8.60 -9.89
C ILE A 73 5.23 -9.20 -8.79
N TYR A 74 5.33 -8.65 -7.58
CA TYR A 74 4.58 -9.09 -6.41
C TYR A 74 3.56 -8.04 -6.01
N ILE A 75 2.28 -8.42 -5.92
CA ILE A 75 1.18 -7.48 -5.65
C ILE A 75 0.38 -7.93 -4.44
N ILE A 76 0.10 -6.98 -3.55
CA ILE A 76 -0.86 -7.12 -2.45
C ILE A 76 -2.00 -6.13 -2.70
N GLY A 77 -3.23 -6.60 -2.58
CA GLY A 77 -4.40 -5.74 -2.65
C GLY A 77 -5.49 -6.18 -1.68
N TRP A 78 -6.21 -5.19 -1.16
CA TRP A 78 -7.53 -5.45 -0.57
C TRP A 78 -8.51 -5.86 -1.66
N SER A 79 -8.39 -5.26 -2.85
CA SER A 79 -9.08 -5.69 -4.05
C SER A 79 -8.19 -5.52 -5.28
N MET A 80 -8.44 -6.31 -6.31
CA MET A 80 -7.73 -6.23 -7.58
C MET A 80 -8.66 -6.62 -8.71
N PHE A 81 -8.78 -5.78 -9.74
CA PHE A 81 -9.61 -6.05 -10.90
C PHE A 81 -8.70 -6.25 -12.11
N HIS A 82 -8.78 -7.41 -12.75
CA HIS A 82 -7.94 -7.70 -13.92
C HIS A 82 -8.30 -6.84 -15.15
N THR A 83 -9.46 -6.20 -15.17
CA THR A 83 -10.00 -5.44 -16.31
C THR A 83 -9.60 -3.97 -16.34
N ILE A 84 -8.96 -3.44 -15.30
CA ILE A 84 -8.64 -2.01 -15.26
C ILE A 84 -7.49 -1.67 -16.21
N HIS A 85 -7.53 -0.45 -16.72
CA HIS A 85 -6.45 0.16 -17.49
C HIS A 85 -5.76 1.20 -16.59
N LEU A 86 -4.44 1.04 -16.42
CA LEU A 86 -3.62 1.95 -15.60
C LEU A 86 -3.37 3.28 -16.34
N VAL A 87 -3.17 3.22 -17.66
CA VAL A 87 -2.99 4.40 -18.51
C VAL A 87 -4.24 4.54 -19.39
N ARG A 88 -4.81 5.74 -19.47
CA ARG A 88 -6.11 6.00 -20.15
C ARG A 88 -6.08 7.16 -21.14
N ASP A 89 -4.90 7.62 -21.53
CA ASP A 89 -4.70 8.76 -22.42
C ASP A 89 -4.34 8.38 -23.87
N GLY A 90 -4.56 7.13 -24.27
CA GLY A 90 -4.77 6.75 -25.68
C GLY A 90 -3.60 6.11 -26.43
N HIS A 91 -2.54 5.65 -25.76
CA HIS A 91 -1.37 5.04 -26.43
C HIS A 91 -1.15 3.54 -26.17
N ASP A 92 -1.67 2.98 -25.09
CA ASP A 92 -1.64 1.54 -24.82
C ASP A 92 -2.87 1.17 -23.99
N ASP A 93 -3.70 0.27 -24.53
CA ASP A 93 -5.02 -0.10 -24.01
C ASP A 93 -5.02 -1.53 -23.45
N MET A 94 -3.89 -1.95 -22.85
CA MET A 94 -3.81 -3.27 -22.24
C MET A 94 -4.33 -3.26 -20.81
N ALA A 95 -5.37 -4.06 -20.56
CA ALA A 95 -5.87 -4.31 -19.24
C ALA A 95 -4.77 -4.93 -18.34
N LEU A 96 -4.78 -4.56 -17.05
CA LEU A 96 -3.80 -5.01 -16.07
C LEU A 96 -3.63 -6.54 -16.04
N GLY A 97 -4.74 -7.27 -16.18
CA GLY A 97 -4.75 -8.72 -16.23
C GLY A 97 -3.89 -9.29 -17.37
N ASP A 98 -4.09 -8.77 -18.58
CA ASP A 98 -3.37 -9.22 -19.77
C ASP A 98 -1.91 -8.79 -19.71
N LEU A 99 -1.61 -7.61 -19.17
CA LEU A 99 -0.24 -7.16 -18.93
C LEU A 99 0.50 -8.13 -18.00
N LEU A 100 -0.08 -8.47 -16.85
CA LEU A 100 0.53 -9.41 -15.91
C LEU A 100 0.67 -10.82 -16.49
N ARG A 101 -0.32 -11.28 -17.27
CA ARG A 101 -0.24 -12.55 -17.99
C ARG A 101 0.92 -12.55 -18.97
N ARG A 102 1.07 -11.49 -19.77
CA ARG A 102 2.19 -11.33 -20.71
C ARG A 102 3.53 -11.34 -19.99
N LYS A 103 3.70 -10.55 -18.92
CA LYS A 103 4.94 -10.55 -18.12
C LYS A 103 5.27 -11.95 -17.59
N SER A 104 4.27 -12.71 -17.16
CA SER A 104 4.47 -14.10 -16.72
C SER A 104 4.94 -15.04 -17.84
N GLN A 105 4.50 -14.81 -19.09
CA GLN A 105 4.94 -15.57 -20.26
C GLN A 105 6.36 -15.19 -20.70
N GLU A 106 6.79 -13.95 -20.43
CA GLU A 106 8.17 -13.48 -20.61
C GLU A 106 9.14 -14.03 -19.55
N GLY A 107 8.64 -14.83 -18.60
CA GLY A 107 9.44 -15.46 -17.55
C GLY A 107 9.54 -14.66 -16.25
N VAL A 108 8.79 -13.55 -16.12
CA VAL A 108 8.73 -12.79 -14.86
C VAL A 108 7.90 -13.54 -13.83
N GLN A 109 8.40 -13.67 -12.60
CA GLN A 109 7.66 -14.30 -11.51
C GLN A 109 6.55 -13.35 -11.01
N VAL A 110 5.30 -13.65 -11.35
CA VAL A 110 4.15 -12.83 -10.93
C VAL A 110 3.37 -13.51 -9.80
N LEU A 111 3.34 -12.87 -8.63
CA LEU A 111 2.65 -13.38 -7.43
C LEU A 111 1.63 -12.36 -6.90
N LEU A 112 0.38 -12.78 -6.75
CA LEU A 112 -0.72 -11.92 -6.30
C LEU A 112 -1.27 -12.43 -4.96
N LEU A 113 -1.25 -11.57 -3.94
CA LEU A 113 -1.82 -11.85 -2.62
C LEU A 113 -3.01 -10.91 -2.38
N VAL A 114 -4.21 -11.38 -2.74
CA VAL A 114 -5.46 -10.59 -2.68
C VAL A 114 -6.27 -11.03 -1.46
N TRP A 115 -6.95 -10.11 -0.78
CA TRP A 115 -7.86 -10.47 0.30
C TRP A 115 -8.98 -11.40 -0.20
N ASP A 116 -9.25 -12.47 0.54
CA ASP A 116 -10.37 -13.41 0.32
C ASP A 116 -11.59 -12.82 1.01
N ASP A 117 -12.47 -12.17 0.25
CA ASP A 117 -13.73 -11.65 0.78
C ASP A 117 -14.65 -12.84 1.11
N PRO A 118 -14.97 -13.08 2.40
CA PRO A 118 -15.82 -14.19 2.78
C PRO A 118 -17.23 -14.09 2.18
N THR A 119 -17.67 -12.88 1.77
CA THR A 119 -18.98 -12.61 1.17
C THR A 119 -19.00 -12.76 -0.35
N SER A 120 -17.84 -12.80 -1.03
CA SER A 120 -17.74 -13.05 -2.48
C SER A 120 -17.82 -14.54 -2.85
N ARG A 121 -17.93 -15.42 -1.85
CA ARG A 121 -17.98 -16.88 -2.03
C ARG A 121 -19.35 -17.33 -2.54
N ARG A 122 -19.35 -18.31 -3.45
CA ARG A 122 -20.57 -19.00 -3.90
C ARG A 122 -21.18 -19.78 -2.73
N LEU A 123 -22.38 -19.39 -2.30
CA LEU A 123 -23.25 -20.24 -1.48
C LEU A 123 -24.25 -20.95 -2.41
N LEU A 124 -24.27 -22.28 -2.42
CA LEU A 124 -25.26 -23.09 -3.14
C LEU A 124 -25.42 -22.76 -4.64
N GLY A 125 -24.33 -22.44 -5.34
CA GLY A 125 -24.34 -22.20 -6.79
C GLY A 125 -24.75 -20.79 -7.22
N ILE A 126 -25.24 -19.95 -6.30
CA ILE A 126 -25.59 -18.55 -6.55
C ILE A 126 -24.33 -17.68 -6.39
N LYS A 127 -24.04 -16.83 -7.39
CA LYS A 127 -22.97 -15.82 -7.31
C LYS A 127 -23.47 -14.72 -6.37
N MET A 128 -22.94 -14.67 -5.15
CA MET A 128 -23.09 -13.50 -4.30
C MET A 128 -22.15 -12.44 -4.85
N GLU A 129 -22.66 -11.28 -5.25
CA GLU A 129 -21.82 -10.09 -5.35
C GLU A 129 -21.31 -9.83 -3.93
N GLY A 130 -19.99 -9.87 -3.74
CA GLY A 130 -19.40 -9.62 -2.43
C GLY A 130 -19.93 -8.30 -1.89
N TYR A 131 -20.40 -8.28 -0.65
CA TYR A 131 -21.01 -7.10 -0.03
C TYR A 131 -20.04 -5.90 0.00
N MET A 132 -18.75 -6.19 -0.10
CA MET A 132 -17.66 -5.20 -0.13
C MET A 132 -17.25 -4.77 -1.55
N GLY A 133 -17.92 -5.25 -2.60
CA GLY A 133 -17.61 -4.87 -3.99
C GLY A 133 -16.25 -5.35 -4.49
N THR A 134 -15.66 -6.39 -3.89
CA THR A 134 -14.41 -7.00 -4.38
C THR A 134 -14.67 -7.95 -5.55
N ARG A 135 -13.65 -8.14 -6.41
CA ARG A 135 -13.67 -9.11 -7.54
C ARG A 135 -12.54 -10.13 -7.44
N ASP A 136 -12.18 -10.50 -6.22
CA ASP A 136 -11.06 -11.38 -5.89
C ASP A 136 -11.19 -12.77 -6.53
N GLU A 137 -12.37 -13.39 -6.48
CA GLU A 137 -12.66 -14.68 -7.13
C GLU A 137 -12.65 -14.62 -8.66
N GLU A 138 -13.12 -13.51 -9.24
CA GLU A 138 -13.12 -13.27 -10.69
C GLU A 138 -11.70 -13.12 -11.22
N THR A 139 -10.91 -12.25 -10.58
CA THR A 139 -9.49 -12.07 -10.86
C THR A 139 -8.72 -13.37 -10.70
N ARG A 140 -9.02 -14.20 -9.69
CA ARG A 140 -8.42 -15.53 -9.57
C ARG A 140 -8.73 -16.44 -10.75
N ARG A 141 -10.00 -16.48 -11.20
CA ARG A 141 -10.41 -17.32 -12.33
C ARG A 141 -9.71 -16.90 -13.62
N PHE A 142 -9.55 -15.60 -13.84
CA PHE A 142 -8.85 -15.06 -15.00
C PHE A 142 -7.40 -15.60 -15.14
N PHE A 143 -6.70 -15.78 -14.03
CA PHE A 143 -5.32 -16.28 -14.02
C PHE A 143 -5.17 -17.80 -13.93
N LYS A 144 -6.27 -18.57 -13.79
CA LYS A 144 -6.24 -20.03 -13.55
C LYS A 144 -5.41 -20.83 -14.55
N HIS A 145 -5.31 -20.37 -15.79
CA HIS A 145 -4.59 -21.03 -16.88
C HIS A 145 -3.36 -20.23 -17.34
N SER A 146 -2.75 -19.47 -16.43
CA SER A 146 -1.53 -18.70 -16.66
C SER A 146 -0.45 -19.05 -15.63
N SER A 147 0.78 -18.60 -15.88
CA SER A 147 1.90 -18.72 -14.92
C SER A 147 1.79 -17.74 -13.75
N VAL A 148 0.84 -16.81 -13.78
CA VAL A 148 0.54 -15.89 -12.67
C VAL A 148 -0.05 -16.70 -11.51
N GLN A 149 0.59 -16.63 -10.34
CA GLN A 149 0.08 -17.29 -9.14
C GLN A 149 -0.69 -16.31 -8.28
N ILE A 150 -1.90 -16.70 -7.87
CA ILE A 150 -2.75 -15.90 -7.01
C ILE A 150 -3.19 -16.69 -5.78
N LEU A 151 -2.98 -16.10 -4.61
CA LEU A 151 -3.46 -16.60 -3.33
C LEU A 151 -4.52 -15.64 -2.78
N LEU A 152 -5.75 -16.14 -2.63
CA LEU A 152 -6.78 -15.46 -1.85
C LEU A 152 -6.49 -15.68 -0.37
N CYS A 153 -6.27 -14.58 0.35
CA CYS A 153 -5.81 -14.58 1.72
C CYS A 153 -6.94 -14.15 2.65
N PRO A 154 -7.58 -15.07 3.40
CA PRO A 154 -8.57 -14.68 4.39
C PRO A 154 -7.88 -14.02 5.58
N ARG A 155 -8.59 -13.12 6.26
CA ARG A 155 -8.19 -12.66 7.57
C ARG A 155 -8.59 -13.70 8.61
N SER A 156 -7.75 -13.89 9.62
CA SER A 156 -8.03 -14.86 10.69
C SER A 156 -7.37 -14.39 11.97
N ALA A 157 -8.08 -14.52 13.09
CA ALA A 157 -7.51 -14.24 14.40
C ALA A 157 -6.40 -15.25 14.73
N GLY A 158 -5.52 -14.89 15.65
CA GLY A 158 -4.57 -15.84 16.24
C GLY A 158 -5.29 -17.02 16.91
N LYS A 159 -4.68 -18.21 16.87
CA LYS A 159 -5.24 -19.48 17.39
C LYS A 159 -5.59 -19.46 18.89
N ARG A 160 -5.12 -18.45 19.63
CA ARG A 160 -5.35 -18.27 21.07
C ARG A 160 -6.57 -17.39 21.40
N HIS A 161 -7.25 -16.83 20.40
CA HIS A 161 -8.47 -16.04 20.64
C HIS A 161 -9.71 -16.94 20.76
N SER A 162 -10.73 -16.46 21.47
CA SER A 162 -12.03 -17.12 21.59
C SER A 162 -12.66 -17.39 20.22
N TRP A 163 -13.53 -18.39 20.14
CA TRP A 163 -14.24 -18.76 18.91
C TRP A 163 -15.02 -17.57 18.31
N VAL A 164 -15.69 -16.78 19.15
CA VAL A 164 -16.39 -15.55 18.75
C VAL A 164 -15.43 -14.56 18.07
N LYS A 165 -14.27 -14.30 18.68
CA LYS A 165 -13.27 -13.37 18.12
C LYS A 165 -12.61 -13.89 16.84
N GLN A 166 -12.51 -15.21 16.69
CA GLN A 166 -12.09 -15.83 15.43
C GLN A 166 -13.13 -15.63 14.31
N GLN A 167 -14.43 -15.76 14.64
CA GLN A 167 -15.52 -15.54 13.71
C GLN A 167 -15.64 -14.05 13.30
N GLU A 168 -15.58 -13.13 14.26
CA GLU A 168 -15.58 -11.67 13.99
C GLU A 168 -14.41 -11.28 13.08
N THR A 169 -13.19 -11.71 13.44
CA THR A 169 -11.99 -11.39 12.64
C THR A 169 -12.06 -11.98 11.22
N GLY A 170 -12.66 -13.17 11.07
CA GLY A 170 -12.83 -13.82 9.78
C GLY A 170 -13.90 -13.19 8.89
N THR A 171 -14.78 -12.37 9.45
CA THR A 171 -15.95 -11.81 8.77
C THR A 171 -15.82 -10.30 8.54
N ILE A 172 -15.25 -9.56 9.52
CA ILE A 172 -15.27 -8.09 9.56
C ILE A 172 -13.89 -7.49 9.25
N LEU A 173 -12.80 -8.18 9.60
CA LEU A 173 -11.44 -7.67 9.39
C LEU A 173 -10.89 -8.13 8.04
N THR A 174 -10.11 -7.26 7.40
CA THR A 174 -9.57 -7.49 6.05
C THR A 174 -8.05 -7.46 6.04
N HIS A 175 -7.43 -7.92 4.94
CA HIS A 175 -6.06 -7.51 4.64
C HIS A 175 -6.13 -6.25 3.77
N HIS A 176 -5.75 -5.10 4.33
CA HIS A 176 -6.01 -3.80 3.71
C HIS A 176 -4.77 -3.16 3.03
N GLN A 177 -3.63 -3.87 3.01
CA GLN A 177 -2.41 -3.40 2.37
C GLN A 177 -2.60 -3.30 0.85
N LYS A 178 -2.11 -2.22 0.24
CA LYS A 178 -1.98 -2.05 -1.21
C LYS A 178 -0.52 -1.85 -1.54
N THR A 179 0.07 -2.80 -2.25
CA THR A 179 1.51 -2.77 -2.53
C THR A 179 1.81 -3.42 -3.86
N VAL A 180 2.70 -2.79 -4.64
CA VAL A 180 3.29 -3.37 -5.87
C VAL A 180 4.81 -3.37 -5.69
N ILE A 181 5.44 -4.55 -5.74
CA ILE A 181 6.89 -4.73 -5.60
C ILE A 181 7.41 -5.33 -6.89
N LEU A 182 8.48 -4.76 -7.44
CA LEU A 182 9.07 -5.22 -8.70
C LEU A 182 10.55 -4.88 -8.78
N ASP A 183 11.25 -5.53 -9.71
CA ASP A 183 12.60 -5.16 -10.08
C ASP A 183 12.61 -4.05 -11.16
N ALA A 184 13.36 -2.97 -10.91
CA ALA A 184 13.55 -1.85 -11.83
C ALA A 184 15.01 -1.77 -12.32
N ASP A 185 15.23 -1.03 -13.41
CA ASP A 185 16.59 -0.76 -13.90
C ASP A 185 17.37 0.09 -12.89
N ALA A 186 18.60 -0.33 -12.60
CA ALA A 186 19.54 0.40 -11.76
C ALA A 186 20.73 0.95 -12.56
N GLY A 187 20.70 0.84 -13.89
CA GLY A 187 21.84 1.15 -14.76
C GLY A 187 22.89 0.04 -14.75
N ASN A 188 23.90 0.14 -15.63
CA ASN A 188 25.02 -0.81 -15.70
C ASN A 188 24.61 -2.29 -15.82
N HIS A 189 23.49 -2.56 -16.51
CA HIS A 189 22.89 -3.91 -16.62
C HIS A 189 22.51 -4.54 -15.26
N ARG A 190 22.40 -3.72 -14.21
CA ARG A 190 21.94 -4.10 -12.88
C ARG A 190 20.49 -3.69 -12.69
N ARG A 191 19.85 -4.31 -11.71
CA ARG A 191 18.46 -4.10 -11.33
C ARG A 191 18.37 -3.91 -9.82
N LYS A 192 17.36 -3.20 -9.35
CA LYS A 192 17.09 -3.00 -7.93
C LYS A 192 15.63 -3.24 -7.63
N ILE A 193 15.29 -3.44 -6.36
CA ILE A 193 13.89 -3.55 -5.95
C ILE A 193 13.30 -2.16 -5.76
N VAL A 194 12.11 -1.94 -6.30
CA VAL A 194 11.29 -0.77 -6.02
C VAL A 194 9.92 -1.22 -5.55
N ALA A 195 9.27 -0.39 -4.73
CA ALA A 195 7.94 -0.68 -4.23
C ALA A 195 7.02 0.54 -4.36
N PHE A 196 5.74 0.28 -4.61
CA PHE A 196 4.66 1.25 -4.53
C PHE A 196 3.75 0.88 -3.37
N MET A 197 3.41 1.84 -2.50
CA MET A 197 2.46 1.62 -1.41
C MET A 197 1.64 2.88 -1.08
N GLY A 198 0.41 2.70 -0.61
CA GLY A 198 -0.49 3.80 -0.27
C GLY A 198 -1.95 3.37 -0.14
N GLY A 199 -2.89 4.28 -0.44
CA GLY A 199 -4.34 4.03 -0.36
C GLY A 199 -4.98 3.45 -1.63
N LEU A 200 -4.33 3.62 -2.79
CA LEU A 200 -4.83 3.10 -4.08
C LEU A 200 -4.69 1.57 -4.22
N ASP A 201 -5.81 0.86 -4.30
CA ASP A 201 -5.88 -0.52 -4.82
C ASP A 201 -5.86 -0.51 -6.36
N LEU A 202 -5.33 -1.58 -6.98
CA LEU A 202 -5.40 -1.80 -8.43
C LEU A 202 -6.77 -2.35 -8.84
N CYS A 203 -7.83 -1.58 -8.61
CA CYS A 203 -9.22 -1.96 -8.90
C CYS A 203 -10.04 -0.79 -9.46
N GLY A 204 -11.29 -1.08 -9.84
CA GLY A 204 -12.18 -0.10 -10.48
C GLY A 204 -12.56 1.06 -9.55
N GLY A 205 -12.82 2.21 -10.14
CA GLY A 205 -13.22 3.46 -9.47
C GLY A 205 -12.09 4.30 -8.88
N ARG A 206 -10.85 3.79 -8.88
CA ARG A 206 -9.68 4.44 -8.25
C ARG A 206 -8.89 5.34 -9.19
N TYR A 207 -9.04 5.18 -10.50
CA TYR A 207 -8.41 6.08 -11.46
C TYR A 207 -9.10 7.43 -11.39
N ASP A 208 -8.34 8.49 -11.15
CA ASP A 208 -8.83 9.85 -11.24
C ASP A 208 -7.66 10.82 -11.50
N THR A 209 -8.01 12.07 -11.74
CA THR A 209 -7.07 13.18 -11.88
C THR A 209 -7.45 14.27 -10.87
N PRO A 210 -6.56 15.22 -10.58
CA PRO A 210 -6.86 16.34 -9.69
C PRO A 210 -8.08 17.19 -10.08
N LYS A 211 -8.57 17.04 -11.32
CA LYS A 211 -9.76 17.74 -11.79
C LYS A 211 -11.06 17.18 -11.19
N HIS A 212 -11.06 15.93 -10.70
CA HIS A 212 -12.18 15.27 -10.02
C HIS A 212 -13.55 15.53 -10.68
N THR A 213 -13.63 15.36 -12.00
CA THR A 213 -14.83 15.76 -12.74
C THR A 213 -15.97 14.79 -12.50
N LEU A 214 -17.15 15.32 -12.15
CA LEU A 214 -18.34 14.52 -11.84
C LEU A 214 -19.01 13.90 -13.08
N PHE A 215 -19.06 14.64 -14.20
CA PHE A 215 -19.86 14.29 -15.38
C PHE A 215 -19.05 14.22 -16.69
N ARG A 216 -18.01 15.04 -16.82
CA ARG A 216 -17.33 15.30 -18.11
C ARG A 216 -16.61 14.09 -18.70
N THR A 217 -16.30 13.11 -17.86
CA THR A 217 -15.42 11.98 -18.20
C THR A 217 -16.17 10.67 -18.33
N LEU A 218 -17.48 10.67 -18.08
CA LEU A 218 -18.36 9.50 -18.10
C LEU A 218 -18.44 8.82 -19.48
N GLN A 219 -18.12 9.56 -20.55
CA GLN A 219 -18.08 9.02 -21.93
C GLN A 219 -16.65 8.79 -22.44
N THR A 220 -15.64 8.92 -21.56
CA THR A 220 -14.22 8.78 -21.89
C THR A 220 -13.57 7.77 -20.93
N PHE A 221 -12.54 8.17 -20.18
CA PHE A 221 -11.78 7.28 -19.30
C PHE A 221 -12.55 6.73 -18.10
N HIS A 222 -13.75 7.24 -17.77
CA HIS A 222 -14.61 6.67 -16.72
C HIS A 222 -15.83 5.90 -17.27
N LYS A 223 -15.92 5.68 -18.60
CA LYS A 223 -17.08 5.01 -19.20
C LYS A 223 -17.27 3.58 -18.71
N GLU A 224 -16.20 2.79 -18.76
CA GLU A 224 -16.18 1.40 -18.31
C GLU A 224 -15.67 1.26 -16.85
N ASP A 225 -15.56 2.39 -16.14
CA ASP A 225 -15.05 2.49 -14.78
C ASP A 225 -15.85 3.51 -13.96
N TYR A 226 -17.17 3.56 -14.21
CA TYR A 226 -18.10 4.33 -13.39
C TYR A 226 -18.10 3.77 -11.97
N TYR A 227 -18.04 4.66 -10.98
CA TYR A 227 -18.05 4.29 -9.58
C TYR A 227 -18.81 5.34 -8.79
N ASN A 228 -19.89 4.92 -8.13
CA ASN A 228 -20.57 5.68 -7.10
C ASN A 228 -21.45 4.75 -6.24
N PRO A 229 -20.94 4.27 -5.09
CA PRO A 229 -21.67 3.36 -4.20
C PRO A 229 -22.72 4.08 -3.33
N ASN A 230 -22.81 5.41 -3.40
CA ASN A 230 -23.68 6.19 -2.51
C ASN A 230 -25.15 6.23 -2.99
N PHE A 231 -25.42 5.81 -4.22
CA PHE A 231 -26.76 5.73 -4.79
C PHE A 231 -27.18 4.28 -4.98
N ALA A 232 -28.44 3.98 -4.65
CA ALA A 232 -28.99 2.63 -4.78
C ALA A 232 -29.13 2.17 -6.24
N VAL A 233 -29.19 3.10 -7.19
CA VAL A 233 -29.29 2.83 -8.63
C VAL A 233 -28.16 3.56 -9.33
N GLU A 234 -27.38 2.83 -10.12
CA GLU A 234 -26.38 3.43 -11.00
C GLU A 234 -27.06 4.17 -12.15
N ASP A 235 -26.89 5.49 -12.21
CA ASP A 235 -27.22 6.30 -13.38
C ASP A 235 -25.93 6.61 -14.15
N ALA A 236 -25.79 6.05 -15.36
CA ALA A 236 -24.63 6.29 -16.22
C ALA A 236 -24.47 7.77 -16.65
N ARG A 237 -25.47 8.62 -16.37
CA ARG A 237 -25.39 10.07 -16.54
C ARG A 237 -24.72 10.77 -15.36
N GLY A 238 -24.43 10.06 -14.28
CA GLY A 238 -23.68 10.53 -13.11
C GLY A 238 -24.53 11.17 -12.02
N PRO A 239 -23.87 11.80 -11.01
CA PRO A 239 -22.42 12.01 -10.92
C PRO A 239 -21.68 10.74 -10.54
N ARG A 240 -20.46 10.53 -11.08
CA ARG A 240 -19.53 9.58 -10.44
C ARG A 240 -19.07 10.13 -9.09
N GLU A 241 -18.57 9.28 -8.20
CA GLU A 241 -17.81 9.68 -7.01
C GLU A 241 -16.33 9.82 -7.39
N PRO A 242 -15.77 11.05 -7.43
CA PRO A 242 -14.34 11.24 -7.63
C PRO A 242 -13.50 10.56 -6.56
N TRP A 243 -12.30 10.11 -6.91
CA TRP A 243 -11.41 9.38 -6.00
C TRP A 243 -10.14 10.18 -5.74
N HIS A 244 -10.09 10.84 -4.59
CA HIS A 244 -8.88 11.50 -4.07
C HIS A 244 -8.13 10.54 -3.16
N ASP A 245 -6.85 10.33 -3.43
CA ASP A 245 -6.01 9.38 -2.68
C ASP A 245 -4.52 9.71 -2.84
N LEU A 246 -3.70 9.06 -2.04
CA LEU A 246 -2.24 9.21 -2.00
C LEU A 246 -1.55 7.86 -2.14
N HIS A 247 -0.49 7.84 -2.94
CA HIS A 247 0.40 6.68 -3.09
C HIS A 247 1.86 7.13 -3.13
N SER A 248 2.79 6.24 -2.87
CA SER A 248 4.22 6.55 -2.86
C SER A 248 5.00 5.47 -3.59
N LYS A 249 6.00 5.90 -4.38
CA LYS A 249 7.09 5.04 -4.84
C LYS A 249 8.23 5.11 -3.81
N ILE A 250 8.77 3.94 -3.46
CA ILE A 250 9.93 3.71 -2.61
C ILE A 250 11.02 3.12 -3.50
N ASP A 251 12.15 3.82 -3.59
CA ASP A 251 13.23 3.53 -4.54
C ASP A 251 14.61 3.58 -3.84
N GLY A 252 14.83 2.60 -2.96
CA GLY A 252 16.02 2.46 -2.12
C GLY A 252 15.91 1.23 -1.20
N PRO A 253 16.80 1.08 -0.20
CA PRO A 253 16.89 -0.12 0.65
C PRO A 253 15.57 -0.51 1.31
N GLU A 254 14.72 0.48 1.60
CA GLU A 254 13.41 0.32 2.21
C GLU A 254 12.43 -0.49 1.36
N ALA A 255 12.63 -0.54 0.05
CA ALA A 255 11.83 -1.38 -0.84
C ALA A 255 12.03 -2.88 -0.51
N TYR A 256 13.19 -3.26 0.04
CA TYR A 256 13.48 -4.65 0.44
C TYR A 256 12.74 -5.05 1.73
N ASP A 257 12.45 -4.11 2.64
CA ASP A 257 11.58 -4.42 3.78
C ASP A 257 10.13 -4.64 3.34
N VAL A 258 9.66 -3.87 2.35
CA VAL A 258 8.35 -4.04 1.74
C VAL A 258 8.26 -5.41 1.05
N LEU A 259 9.32 -5.81 0.33
CA LEU A 259 9.46 -7.16 -0.22
C LEU A 259 9.40 -8.23 0.87
N LYS A 260 10.16 -8.07 1.96
CA LYS A 260 10.16 -9.01 3.08
C LYS A 260 8.78 -9.14 3.72
N ASN A 261 8.02 -8.04 3.84
CA ASN A 261 6.63 -8.07 4.30
C ASN A 261 5.76 -8.96 3.40
N PHE A 262 5.92 -8.84 2.07
CA PHE A 262 5.25 -9.71 1.11
C PHE A 262 5.64 -11.18 1.30
N GLU A 263 6.95 -11.48 1.35
CA GLU A 263 7.47 -12.84 1.49
C GLU A 263 6.94 -13.54 2.75
N GLU A 264 6.99 -12.87 3.90
CA GLU A 264 6.46 -13.40 5.16
C GLU A 264 4.96 -13.72 5.06
N ARG A 265 4.17 -12.85 4.42
CA ARG A 265 2.74 -13.06 4.23
C ARG A 265 2.45 -14.16 3.22
N TRP A 266 3.19 -14.23 2.12
CA TRP A 266 3.09 -15.27 1.11
C TRP A 266 3.34 -16.64 1.71
N LEU A 267 4.45 -16.81 2.43
CA LEU A 267 4.82 -18.05 3.12
C LEU A 267 3.75 -18.49 4.13
N LYS A 268 3.13 -17.53 4.84
CA LYS A 268 2.07 -17.83 5.80
C LYS A 268 0.76 -18.20 5.11
N ALA A 269 0.41 -17.55 4.01
CA ALA A 269 -0.78 -17.83 3.23
C ALA A 269 -0.68 -19.18 2.49
N SER A 270 0.46 -19.46 1.87
CA SER A 270 0.73 -20.69 1.13
C SER A 270 0.66 -21.93 2.04
N LYS A 271 1.27 -21.89 3.23
CA LYS A 271 1.18 -22.96 4.23
C LYS A 271 -0.26 -23.28 4.62
N ARG A 272 -1.11 -22.26 4.76
CA ARG A 272 -2.54 -22.45 5.07
C ARG A 272 -3.31 -23.05 3.90
N SER A 273 -3.04 -22.58 2.68
CA SER A 273 -3.64 -23.12 1.45
C SER A 273 -3.27 -24.60 1.27
N ALA A 274 -2.00 -24.95 1.47
CA ALA A 274 -1.50 -26.33 1.40
C ALA A 274 -2.16 -27.24 2.46
N ALA A 275 -2.29 -26.76 3.70
CA ALA A 275 -2.94 -27.52 4.78
C ALA A 275 -4.43 -27.81 4.48
N LYS A 276 -5.16 -26.86 3.87
CA LYS A 276 -6.56 -27.07 3.48
C LYS A 276 -6.74 -28.11 2.36
N LYS A 277 -5.76 -28.22 1.46
CA LYS A 277 -5.82 -29.14 0.31
C LYS A 277 -5.39 -30.58 0.64
N LEU A 278 -5.02 -30.89 1.89
CA LEU A 278 -4.50 -32.21 2.32
C LEU A 278 -3.42 -32.78 1.37
N SER A 279 -2.72 -31.92 0.64
CA SER A 279 -1.81 -32.33 -0.43
C SER A 279 -0.39 -32.46 0.10
N LYS A 280 0.24 -33.63 -0.10
CA LYS A 280 1.70 -33.85 0.13
C LYS A 280 2.62 -32.91 -0.67
N LEU A 281 2.07 -32.05 -1.54
CA LEU A 281 2.77 -31.04 -2.35
C LEU A 281 3.16 -29.74 -1.60
N SER A 282 3.23 -29.76 -0.27
CA SER A 282 3.66 -28.62 0.57
C SER A 282 4.96 -27.93 0.10
N ARG A 283 5.86 -28.67 -0.57
CA ARG A 283 7.11 -28.12 -1.13
C ARG A 283 6.91 -27.08 -2.24
N SER A 284 5.92 -27.25 -3.12
CA SER A 284 5.81 -26.47 -4.38
C SER A 284 5.52 -24.97 -4.21
N HIS A 285 4.86 -24.55 -3.12
CA HIS A 285 4.51 -23.13 -2.95
C HIS A 285 5.61 -22.29 -2.31
N ASN A 286 6.56 -22.93 -1.61
CA ASN A 286 7.76 -22.27 -1.10
C ASN A 286 8.73 -21.93 -2.25
N ASP A 287 8.71 -22.74 -3.32
CA ASP A 287 9.57 -22.60 -4.49
C ASP A 287 9.18 -21.42 -5.41
N SER A 288 8.06 -20.74 -5.13
CA SER A 288 7.57 -19.63 -5.97
C SER A 288 8.23 -18.28 -5.65
N LEU A 289 8.80 -18.11 -4.45
CA LEU A 289 9.53 -16.91 -4.09
C LEU A 289 10.95 -16.99 -4.65
N LEU A 290 11.37 -15.92 -5.32
CA LEU A 290 12.73 -15.83 -5.84
C LEU A 290 13.72 -15.55 -4.71
N TRP A 291 14.87 -16.20 -4.75
CA TRP A 291 15.97 -15.91 -3.83
C TRP A 291 16.75 -14.72 -4.37
N ILE A 292 16.25 -13.51 -4.16
CA ILE A 292 16.77 -12.28 -4.78
C ILE A 292 18.28 -12.07 -4.57
N ASN A 293 18.82 -12.42 -3.40
CA ASN A 293 20.26 -12.31 -3.10
C ASN A 293 21.15 -13.25 -3.93
N LYS A 294 20.55 -14.23 -4.64
CA LYS A 294 21.25 -15.13 -5.55
C LYS A 294 21.07 -14.76 -7.03
N ILE A 295 20.28 -13.72 -7.33
CA ILE A 295 20.06 -13.26 -8.70
C ILE A 295 21.21 -12.31 -9.06
N PRO A 296 22.12 -12.69 -9.99
CA PRO A 296 23.37 -11.95 -10.17
C PRO A 296 23.20 -10.50 -10.61
N ASP A 297 22.13 -10.16 -11.33
CA ASP A 297 21.85 -8.82 -11.84
C ASP A 297 21.05 -7.94 -10.88
N ILE A 298 20.53 -8.47 -9.76
CA ILE A 298 19.87 -7.64 -8.73
C ILE A 298 20.90 -7.13 -7.72
N ILE A 299 20.89 -5.84 -7.44
CA ILE A 299 21.72 -5.20 -6.40
C ILE A 299 21.32 -5.77 -5.04
N ALA A 300 22.30 -6.24 -4.28
CA ALA A 300 22.06 -6.73 -2.93
C ALA A 300 21.74 -5.54 -2.00
N ILE A 301 20.95 -5.79 -0.96
CA ILE A 301 20.61 -4.74 0.01
C ILE A 301 21.87 -4.09 0.61
N ASP A 302 22.91 -4.90 0.86
CA ASP A 302 24.18 -4.43 1.41
C ASP A 302 24.90 -3.45 0.47
N ASP A 303 24.73 -3.59 -0.84
CA ASP A 303 25.35 -2.72 -1.85
C ASP A 303 24.57 -1.40 -2.05
N GLU A 304 23.24 -1.40 -1.88
CA GLU A 304 22.43 -0.17 -1.96
C GLU A 304 22.69 0.80 -0.80
N ILE A 305 23.02 0.29 0.38
CA ILE A 305 23.29 1.08 1.59
C ILE A 305 24.47 2.06 1.37
N TYR A 306 25.37 1.77 0.43
CA TYR A 306 26.55 2.60 0.13
C TYR A 306 26.33 3.60 -1.02
N SER A 307 25.11 3.74 -1.53
CA SER A 307 24.84 4.60 -2.70
C SER A 307 24.64 6.09 -2.32
N ASN A 308 25.62 6.89 -2.74
CA ASN A 308 25.69 8.36 -2.88
C ASN A 308 24.87 9.23 -1.89
N ASP A 309 25.57 9.80 -0.89
CA ASP A 309 24.99 10.61 0.18
C ASP A 309 24.45 11.99 -0.26
N ASP A 310 24.74 12.44 -1.48
CA ASP A 310 24.49 13.80 -1.97
C ASP A 310 23.18 13.98 -2.77
N ASP A 311 22.24 13.03 -2.73
CA ASP A 311 20.95 13.16 -3.45
C ASP A 311 19.99 14.16 -2.76
N PRO A 312 19.60 15.27 -3.41
CA PRO A 312 18.66 16.24 -2.84
C PRO A 312 17.20 15.74 -2.75
N GLU A 313 16.84 14.65 -3.46
CA GLU A 313 15.53 13.99 -3.35
C GLU A 313 15.50 12.90 -2.26
N ARG A 314 16.52 12.84 -1.39
CA ARG A 314 16.64 11.87 -0.29
C ARG A 314 15.73 12.21 0.89
N TRP A 315 15.03 11.20 1.43
CA TRP A 315 14.15 11.34 2.60
C TRP A 315 14.43 10.21 3.58
N ASP A 316 14.42 10.47 4.89
CA ASP A 316 14.48 9.40 5.89
C ASP A 316 13.14 8.63 5.90
N VAL A 317 13.17 7.36 5.49
CA VAL A 317 12.01 6.48 5.53
C VAL A 317 12.19 5.47 6.65
N GLN A 318 11.28 5.50 7.62
CA GLN A 318 11.19 4.47 8.63
C GLN A 318 10.16 3.43 8.19
N ASN A 319 10.65 2.26 7.78
CA ASN A 319 9.76 1.13 7.59
C ASN A 319 9.22 0.64 8.92
N LEU A 320 7.91 0.48 8.94
CA LEU A 320 7.15 0.01 10.07
C LEU A 320 7.12 -1.51 9.99
N VAL A 321 8.21 -2.13 10.44
CA VAL A 321 8.43 -3.57 10.31
C VAL A 321 8.02 -4.29 11.59
N CYS A 322 7.34 -5.42 11.41
CA CYS A 322 6.99 -6.35 12.46
C CYS A 322 8.25 -7.04 12.99
N GLY A 323 8.48 -6.98 14.31
CA GLY A 323 9.56 -7.73 14.95
C GLY A 323 9.34 -9.23 14.83
N LYS A 324 10.44 -10.01 14.74
CA LYS A 324 10.39 -11.46 14.88
C LYS A 324 9.71 -11.79 16.23
N ASN A 325 8.64 -12.58 16.19
CA ASN A 325 7.82 -13.02 17.34
C ASN A 325 6.83 -12.00 17.92
N VAL A 326 6.55 -10.88 17.26
CA VAL A 326 5.45 -10.00 17.66
C VAL A 326 4.11 -10.58 17.18
N LEU A 327 3.17 -10.81 18.11
CA LEU A 327 1.86 -11.39 17.78
C LEU A 327 0.95 -10.38 17.06
N ILE A 328 1.12 -9.08 17.37
CA ILE A 328 0.39 -7.93 16.80
C ILE A 328 1.36 -6.76 16.67
N ASP A 329 1.65 -6.33 15.44
CA ASP A 329 2.46 -5.15 15.17
C ASP A 329 1.58 -3.88 15.14
N MET A 330 2.00 -2.86 15.88
CA MET A 330 1.33 -1.55 16.02
C MET A 330 2.25 -0.39 15.63
N SER A 331 3.34 -0.67 14.89
CA SER A 331 4.34 0.30 14.46
C SER A 331 3.73 1.53 13.74
N VAL A 332 2.69 1.35 12.92
CA VAL A 332 1.92 2.45 12.31
C VAL A 332 1.33 3.39 13.37
N HIS A 333 0.67 2.85 14.38
CA HIS A 333 0.12 3.66 15.47
C HIS A 333 1.24 4.41 16.23
N THR A 334 2.34 3.72 16.55
CA THR A 334 3.48 4.32 17.24
C THR A 334 4.10 5.46 16.43
N ALA A 335 4.23 5.29 15.11
CA ALA A 335 4.74 6.33 14.21
C ALA A 335 3.83 7.56 14.18
N TYR A 336 2.50 7.37 14.08
CA TYR A 336 1.53 8.46 14.18
C TYR A 336 1.68 9.23 15.51
N VAL A 337 1.75 8.52 16.64
CA VAL A 337 1.90 9.14 17.97
C VAL A 337 3.17 9.98 18.06
N ASN A 338 4.29 9.44 17.56
CA ASN A 338 5.57 10.14 17.63
C ASN A 338 5.63 11.35 16.68
N ALA A 339 5.09 11.24 15.47
CA ALA A 339 4.98 12.35 14.53
C ALA A 339 4.14 13.51 15.12
N ILE A 340 3.00 13.17 15.75
CA ILE A 340 2.13 14.15 16.39
C ILE A 340 2.82 14.81 17.60
N ARG A 341 3.49 14.02 18.44
CA ARG A 341 4.22 14.55 19.61
C ARG A 341 5.43 15.40 19.22
N GLY A 342 6.06 15.11 18.10
CA GLY A 342 7.23 15.84 17.59
C GLY A 342 6.89 17.08 16.78
N ALA A 343 5.61 17.32 16.45
CA ALA A 343 5.20 18.45 15.63
C ALA A 343 5.45 19.79 16.35
N GLN A 344 6.18 20.71 15.70
CA GLN A 344 6.53 22.03 16.25
C GLN A 344 5.70 23.18 15.67
N HIS A 345 5.03 22.96 14.53
CA HIS A 345 4.36 24.03 13.78
C HIS A 345 2.89 23.73 13.51
N PHE A 346 2.59 22.79 12.63
CA PHE A 346 1.23 22.36 12.32
C PHE A 346 1.22 20.89 11.92
N ILE A 347 0.04 20.27 11.97
CA ILE A 347 -0.19 18.92 11.47
C ILE A 347 -1.27 18.98 10.40
N TYR A 348 -0.99 18.37 9.25
CA TYR A 348 -1.96 18.16 8.17
C TYR A 348 -2.31 16.68 8.07
N ILE A 349 -3.60 16.35 8.17
CA ILE A 349 -4.09 14.97 8.08
C ILE A 349 -5.14 14.89 6.98
N GLU A 350 -4.89 14.02 6.00
CA GLU A 350 -5.90 13.47 5.10
C GLU A 350 -6.13 12.00 5.48
N ASN A 351 -7.37 11.64 5.80
CA ASN A 351 -7.70 10.25 6.10
C ASN A 351 -9.16 9.95 5.72
N GLN A 352 -9.42 8.71 5.30
CA GLN A 352 -10.78 8.21 5.08
C GLN A 352 -11.56 8.16 6.40
N TYR A 353 -10.89 7.86 7.51
CA TYR A 353 -11.49 7.78 8.84
C TYR A 353 -10.71 8.61 9.85
N PHE A 354 -11.44 9.38 10.66
CA PHE A 354 -10.91 10.14 11.80
C PHE A 354 -11.80 9.90 13.01
N LEU A 355 -11.61 8.74 13.65
CA LEU A 355 -12.37 8.32 14.82
C LEU A 355 -11.49 7.56 15.81
N GLY A 356 -11.76 7.76 17.09
CA GLY A 356 -11.41 6.90 18.21
C GLY A 356 -11.00 7.69 19.46
N SER A 357 -10.04 7.19 20.25
CA SER A 357 -9.81 7.58 21.66
C SER A 357 -11.08 7.58 22.48
N SER A 358 -11.79 6.49 22.29
CA SER A 358 -13.13 6.33 22.80
C SER A 358 -13.18 6.16 24.32
N PHE A 359 -12.02 5.98 24.96
CA PHE A 359 -11.86 6.06 26.41
C PHE A 359 -11.99 7.49 26.97
N ASN A 360 -12.24 8.50 26.13
CA ASN A 360 -12.48 9.87 26.59
C ASN A 360 -13.80 10.44 26.01
N TRP A 361 -14.73 9.57 25.60
CA TRP A 361 -16.05 9.97 25.10
C TRP A 361 -17.05 10.07 26.25
N ASP A 362 -17.88 11.11 26.25
CA ASP A 362 -18.75 11.51 27.37
C ASP A 362 -19.66 10.40 27.94
N SER A 363 -20.05 9.42 27.12
CA SER A 363 -21.01 8.39 27.53
C SER A 363 -20.40 7.06 27.95
N HIS A 364 -19.15 6.72 27.55
CA HIS A 364 -18.44 5.45 27.83
C HIS A 364 -19.21 4.12 27.66
N ARG A 365 -20.48 4.16 27.27
CA ARG A 365 -21.39 3.05 27.08
C ARG A 365 -21.38 2.78 25.58
N ASP A 366 -21.00 1.57 25.20
CA ASP A 366 -20.94 1.05 23.82
C ASP A 366 -19.71 1.40 22.97
N VAL A 367 -18.53 1.45 23.60
CA VAL A 367 -17.24 1.55 22.89
C VAL A 367 -16.58 0.17 22.76
N GLY A 368 -16.83 -0.51 21.64
CA GLY A 368 -16.22 -1.81 21.28
C GLY A 368 -14.68 -1.79 21.15
N GLU A 369 -14.12 -2.27 20.04
CA GLU A 369 -12.64 -2.25 19.81
C GLU A 369 -12.05 -0.83 19.57
N HIS A 370 -12.85 0.23 19.70
CA HIS A 370 -12.47 1.64 19.44
C HIS A 370 -11.49 2.27 20.45
N LYS A 371 -10.94 1.48 21.38
CA LYS A 371 -10.08 1.97 22.46
C LYS A 371 -8.76 2.61 21.98
N ASN A 372 -8.27 2.26 20.78
CA ASN A 372 -6.89 2.58 20.35
C ASN A 372 -6.75 3.29 18.99
N LEU A 373 -7.82 3.69 18.31
CA LEU A 373 -7.64 4.56 17.14
C LEU A 373 -7.58 6.03 17.61
N LEU A 374 -6.41 6.65 17.53
CA LEU A 374 -6.17 8.11 17.63
C LEU A 374 -6.54 8.87 18.94
N LEU A 375 -5.49 9.02 19.79
CA LEU A 375 -5.13 10.16 20.68
C LEU A 375 -5.61 10.24 22.16
N PRO A 376 -4.76 9.99 23.18
CA PRO A 376 -5.01 10.53 24.52
C PRO A 376 -5.02 12.05 24.52
N TYR A 377 -6.15 12.62 24.95
CA TYR A 377 -6.41 14.06 25.04
C TYR A 377 -5.46 14.77 26.02
N ASP A 378 -4.93 14.06 27.02
CA ASP A 378 -4.10 14.64 28.10
C ASP A 378 -2.79 15.30 27.64
N HIS A 379 -2.46 15.23 26.35
CA HIS A 379 -1.19 15.71 25.80
C HIS A 379 -1.32 16.70 24.63
N LEU A 380 -2.52 17.06 24.19
CA LEU A 380 -2.73 18.05 23.11
C LEU A 380 -3.25 19.37 23.68
N LYS A 381 -2.33 20.26 24.08
CA LYS A 381 -2.66 21.67 24.34
C LYS A 381 -2.57 22.48 23.04
N PHE A 382 -3.44 22.24 22.07
CA PHE A 382 -3.56 23.08 20.87
C PHE A 382 -4.85 23.90 20.94
N PRO A 383 -4.79 25.25 20.86
CA PRO A 383 -5.90 26.11 21.26
C PRO A 383 -7.02 26.28 20.20
N LYS A 384 -6.88 25.80 18.95
CA LYS A 384 -7.91 25.96 17.91
C LYS A 384 -7.86 24.83 16.88
N PHE A 385 -8.97 24.08 16.74
CA PHE A 385 -9.17 23.11 15.67
C PHE A 385 -9.96 23.74 14.53
N ARG A 386 -9.56 23.49 13.26
CA ARG A 386 -10.37 23.84 12.09
C ARG A 386 -10.56 22.59 11.23
N THR A 387 -11.77 22.03 11.24
CA THR A 387 -12.12 20.83 10.46
C THR A 387 -12.82 21.25 9.17
N VAL A 388 -12.39 20.72 8.03
CA VAL A 388 -13.10 20.87 6.75
C VAL A 388 -13.52 19.48 6.27
N LYS A 389 -14.84 19.27 6.09
CA LYS A 389 -15.39 18.02 5.56
C LYS A 389 -15.53 18.12 4.05
N TYR A 390 -14.85 17.22 3.34
CA TYR A 390 -15.25 16.82 1.98
C TYR A 390 -15.93 15.45 2.09
N SER A 391 -16.84 15.13 1.17
CA SER A 391 -17.88 14.09 1.31
C SER A 391 -17.41 12.68 1.68
N THR A 392 -16.11 12.37 1.61
CA THR A 392 -15.52 11.09 2.04
C THR A 392 -14.10 11.23 2.62
N LEU A 393 -13.58 12.45 2.77
CA LEU A 393 -12.23 12.74 3.27
C LEU A 393 -12.31 13.73 4.44
N GLN A 394 -11.75 13.34 5.58
CA GLN A 394 -11.63 14.23 6.73
C GLN A 394 -10.27 14.91 6.66
N VAL A 395 -10.29 16.23 6.46
CA VAL A 395 -9.09 17.08 6.49
C VAL A 395 -9.07 17.80 7.83
N LEU A 396 -8.02 17.55 8.61
CA LEU A 396 -7.77 18.25 9.87
C LEU A 396 -6.44 19.01 9.78
N ILE A 397 -6.51 20.29 10.11
CA ILE A 397 -5.33 21.14 10.33
C ILE A 397 -5.30 21.45 11.83
N ILE A 398 -4.25 20.98 12.52
CA ILE A 398 -3.98 21.24 13.94
C ILE A 398 -2.83 22.23 14.08
#